data_AF-A0A210PEQ3-F1
#
_entry.id   AF-A0A210PEQ3-F1
#
_cell.length_a   1.000
_cell.length_b   1.000
_cell.length_c   1.000
_cell.angle_alpha   90.00
_cell.angle_beta   90.00
_cell.angle_gamma   90.00
#
_symmetry.space_group_name_H-M   'P 1'
#
loop_
_entity.id
_entity.type
_entity.pdbx_description
1 polymer ?
#
loop_
_entity_poly.entity_id
_entity_poly.type
_entity_poly.pdbx_seq_one_letter_code
_entity_poly.pdbx_strand_id
1 'polypeptide(L)'
;MSEKTVDASRPFFHRKEGEVGVYVKIYDAKAENAHAIGSEQYYRMDLMDKLFDIYQTADVIKMKAALDRKKMFQGAYLERFEKGIILAVGFDDIDALENVWKLHKDEKLQRALQDVLMTPSILKSLGATNITLWIKMMEDEYTNCKNELLCRKMGKVNVTSLPSDVEVLKRLKKYQEKLSKHAQDISDTESSVEHRLGEFLLTMKQILPTDVTSIKTLKEFETYHKVAKGANKKTASLDAFANTLKQLRATFTEIEASVCNPLLQIHKSCENEKQRELKKKISITCIEAQALLKPEVDLTQVTHKDWQKKVLQREQELYRGLICVIPLACSAVMECSFNFDEYLLDFPSQVYK
;
A
#
# COMPACT_ATOMS: atom_id res chain seq x y z
N MET A 1 40.46 -16.71 15.23
CA MET A 1 39.68 -16.94 14.00
C MET A 1 39.12 -18.35 14.06
N SER A 2 37.86 -18.52 14.47
CA SER A 2 37.17 -19.80 14.27
C SER A 2 36.43 -19.71 12.95
N GLU A 3 36.77 -20.56 11.99
CA GLU A 3 35.93 -20.81 10.81
C GLU A 3 34.56 -21.27 11.33
N LYS A 4 33.56 -20.37 11.31
CA LYS A 4 32.17 -20.78 11.42
C LYS A 4 31.89 -21.60 10.17
N THR A 5 31.69 -22.89 10.34
CA THR A 5 31.23 -23.82 9.30
C THR A 5 30.02 -23.22 8.60
N VAL A 6 30.23 -22.74 7.38
CA VAL A 6 29.14 -22.36 6.48
C VAL A 6 28.30 -23.63 6.27
N ASP A 7 27.02 -23.57 6.61
CA ASP A 7 26.08 -24.68 6.41
C ASP A 7 26.11 -25.09 4.93
N ALA A 8 26.77 -26.20 4.61
CA ALA A 8 27.00 -26.65 3.24
C ALA A 8 25.69 -27.03 2.49
N SER A 9 24.57 -27.12 3.21
CA SER A 9 23.23 -27.40 2.65
C SER A 9 22.46 -26.13 2.23
N ARG A 10 23.05 -24.95 2.44
CA ARG A 10 22.46 -23.64 2.14
C ARG A 10 22.54 -23.33 0.65
N PRO A 11 21.43 -22.92 0.00
CA PRO A 11 21.48 -22.37 -1.35
C PRO A 11 22.42 -21.17 -1.42
N PHE A 12 23.26 -21.12 -2.46
CA PHE A 12 24.19 -20.00 -2.64
C PHE A 12 23.41 -18.71 -2.91
N PHE A 13 23.65 -17.68 -2.08
CA PHE A 13 23.07 -16.35 -2.26
C PHE A 13 24.17 -15.35 -2.61
N HIS A 14 24.08 -14.76 -3.80
CA HIS A 14 24.98 -13.67 -4.20
C HIS A 14 24.52 -12.35 -3.57
N ARG A 15 24.82 -12.21 -2.28
CA ARG A 15 24.45 -11.06 -1.46
C ARG A 15 25.14 -9.78 -1.95
N LYS A 16 24.39 -8.69 -2.12
CA LYS A 16 24.97 -7.36 -2.28
C LYS A 16 25.14 -6.67 -0.93
N GLU A 17 25.97 -5.64 -0.90
CA GLU A 17 26.16 -4.82 0.31
C GLU A 17 24.81 -4.24 0.78
N GLY A 18 24.51 -4.36 2.08
CA GLY A 18 23.25 -3.93 2.66
C GLY A 18 22.07 -4.90 2.46
N GLU A 19 22.28 -6.06 1.83
CA GLU A 19 21.26 -7.10 1.69
C GLU A 19 21.42 -8.24 2.71
N VAL A 20 20.31 -8.88 3.08
CA VAL A 20 20.25 -10.17 3.80
C VAL A 20 19.30 -11.11 3.06
N GLY A 21 19.64 -12.40 3.03
CA GLY A 21 18.81 -13.44 2.45
C GLY A 21 17.77 -13.96 3.45
N VAL A 22 16.50 -13.96 3.05
CA VAL A 22 15.45 -14.70 3.75
C VAL A 22 15.19 -16.00 2.99
N TYR A 23 15.65 -17.10 3.59
CA TYR A 23 15.57 -18.45 3.02
C TYR A 23 14.18 -19.03 3.24
N VAL A 24 13.55 -19.46 2.16
CA VAL A 24 12.23 -20.09 2.18
C VAL A 24 12.35 -21.53 1.70
N LYS A 25 11.82 -22.48 2.47
CA LYS A 25 11.69 -23.88 2.07
C LYS A 25 10.28 -24.37 2.35
N ILE A 26 9.79 -25.33 1.57
CA ILE A 26 8.57 -26.05 1.94
C ILE A 26 8.90 -27.02 3.08
N TYR A 27 8.28 -26.80 4.23
CA TYR A 27 8.33 -27.72 5.37
C TYR A 27 7.36 -28.88 5.16
N ASP A 28 6.10 -28.53 4.88
CA ASP A 28 4.99 -29.46 4.69
C ASP A 28 4.10 -29.00 3.53
N ALA A 29 3.49 -29.95 2.82
CA ALA A 29 2.57 -29.66 1.72
C ALA A 29 1.54 -30.77 1.56
N LYS A 30 0.29 -30.38 1.32
CA LYS A 30 -0.84 -31.28 1.08
C LYS A 30 -1.41 -31.03 -0.31
N ALA A 31 -1.34 -32.03 -1.18
CA ALA A 31 -1.95 -31.93 -2.50
C ALA A 31 -3.49 -31.97 -2.43
N GLU A 32 -4.14 -31.45 -3.46
CA GLU A 32 -5.57 -31.65 -3.69
C GLU A 32 -5.92 -33.10 -4.02
N ASN A 33 -5.03 -33.80 -4.73
CA ASN A 33 -5.16 -35.22 -5.04
C ASN A 33 -3.97 -36.03 -4.50
N ALA A 34 -4.08 -36.50 -3.26
CA ALA A 34 -3.02 -37.27 -2.60
C ALA A 34 -2.66 -38.57 -3.34
N HIS A 35 -3.61 -39.17 -4.07
CA HIS A 35 -3.39 -40.41 -4.82
C HIS A 35 -2.56 -40.23 -6.10
N ALA A 36 -2.40 -38.99 -6.57
CA ALA A 36 -1.55 -38.66 -7.71
C ALA A 36 -0.08 -38.45 -7.32
N ILE A 37 0.25 -38.45 -6.02
CA ILE A 37 1.61 -38.24 -5.54
C ILE A 37 2.35 -39.58 -5.44
N GLY A 38 3.40 -39.76 -6.23
CA GLY A 38 4.26 -40.95 -6.14
C GLY A 38 5.20 -40.90 -4.92
N SER A 39 5.93 -39.80 -4.73
CA SER A 39 6.87 -39.60 -3.62
C SER A 39 6.70 -38.20 -3.02
N GLU A 40 6.60 -38.10 -1.70
CA GLU A 40 6.48 -36.82 -0.98
C GLU A 40 7.71 -35.93 -1.20
N GLN A 41 8.90 -36.52 -1.29
CA GLN A 41 10.13 -35.77 -1.54
C GLN A 41 10.12 -35.20 -2.96
N TYR A 42 9.72 -36.01 -3.95
CA TYR A 42 9.60 -35.55 -5.33
C TYR A 42 8.54 -34.45 -5.46
N TYR A 43 7.39 -34.61 -4.80
CA TYR A 43 6.33 -33.61 -4.78
C TYR A 43 6.81 -32.27 -4.19
N ARG A 44 7.52 -32.29 -3.06
CA ARG A 44 8.08 -31.07 -2.48
C ARG A 44 9.13 -30.41 -3.37
N MET A 45 9.95 -31.18 -4.09
CA MET A 45 10.90 -30.62 -5.05
C MET A 45 10.20 -29.96 -6.23
N ASP A 46 9.21 -30.63 -6.83
CA ASP A 46 8.38 -30.07 -7.92
C ASP A 46 7.65 -28.79 -7.48
N LEU A 47 7.11 -28.78 -6.26
CA LEU A 47 6.50 -27.58 -5.69
C LEU A 47 7.50 -26.44 -5.47
N MET A 48 8.73 -26.74 -5.02
CA MET A 48 9.77 -25.72 -4.84
C MET A 48 10.16 -25.07 -6.18
N ASP A 49 10.28 -25.85 -7.24
CA ASP A 49 10.58 -25.34 -8.58
C ASP A 49 9.43 -24.46 -9.10
N LYS A 50 8.19 -24.93 -9.01
CA LYS A 50 7.00 -24.15 -9.40
C LYS A 50 6.84 -22.87 -8.58
N LEU A 51 7.11 -22.93 -7.27
CA LEU A 51 7.07 -21.75 -6.41
C LEU A 51 8.12 -20.73 -6.81
N PHE A 52 9.33 -21.19 -7.14
CA PHE A 52 10.38 -20.30 -7.62
C PHE A 52 9.95 -19.57 -8.89
N ASP A 53 9.38 -20.27 -9.87
CA ASP A 53 8.87 -19.67 -11.12
C ASP A 53 7.79 -18.62 -10.85
N ILE A 54 6.87 -18.89 -9.92
CA ILE A 54 5.83 -17.94 -9.49
C ILE A 54 6.47 -16.71 -8.85
N TYR A 55 7.45 -16.89 -7.95
CA TYR A 55 8.06 -15.79 -7.22
C TYR A 55 9.03 -14.95 -8.03
N GLN A 56 9.65 -15.53 -9.06
CA GLN A 56 10.50 -14.79 -9.98
C GLN A 56 9.75 -13.66 -10.70
N THR A 57 8.43 -13.83 -10.88
CA THR A 57 7.55 -12.84 -11.52
C THR A 57 6.63 -12.11 -10.53
N ALA A 58 6.84 -12.30 -9.23
CA ALA A 58 5.98 -11.71 -8.21
C ALA A 58 6.14 -10.19 -8.09
N ASP A 59 5.02 -9.51 -7.85
CA ASP A 59 5.02 -8.08 -7.54
C ASP A 59 5.52 -7.86 -6.09
N VAL A 60 6.83 -7.63 -5.96
CA VAL A 60 7.50 -7.36 -4.68
C VAL A 60 7.00 -6.07 -4.01
N ILE A 61 6.47 -5.10 -4.77
CA ILE A 61 5.86 -3.88 -4.22
C ILE A 61 4.58 -4.26 -3.46
N LYS A 62 3.74 -5.11 -4.05
CA LYS A 62 2.52 -5.60 -3.40
C LYS A 62 2.83 -6.42 -2.14
N MET A 63 3.86 -7.27 -2.19
CA MET A 63 4.31 -8.04 -1.02
C MET A 63 4.79 -7.11 0.10
N LYS A 64 5.62 -6.11 -0.24
CA LYS A 64 6.11 -5.13 0.71
C LYS A 64 5.00 -4.33 1.36
N ALA A 65 4.03 -3.86 0.57
CA ALA A 65 2.85 -3.16 1.09
C ALA A 65 2.04 -4.01 2.09
N ALA A 66 1.96 -5.32 1.90
CA ALA A 66 1.31 -6.21 2.86
C ALA A 66 2.09 -6.33 4.18
N LEU A 67 3.43 -6.38 4.12
CA LEU A 67 4.30 -6.43 5.30
C LEU A 67 4.33 -5.09 6.06
N ASP A 68 4.33 -3.97 5.35
CA ASP A 68 4.32 -2.62 5.95
C ASP A 68 3.00 -2.32 6.66
N ARG A 69 1.86 -2.77 6.12
CA ARG A 69 0.55 -2.66 6.82
C ARG A 69 0.54 -3.39 8.16
N LYS A 70 1.33 -4.46 8.28
CA LYS A 70 1.55 -5.19 9.54
C LYS A 70 2.66 -4.58 10.42
N LYS A 71 3.28 -3.46 9.98
CA LYS A 71 4.42 -2.79 10.62
C LYS A 71 5.66 -3.68 10.79
N MET A 72 5.86 -4.65 9.89
CA MET A 72 6.91 -5.66 10.04
C MET A 72 8.20 -5.35 9.27
N PHE A 73 8.11 -4.66 8.13
CA PHE A 73 9.24 -4.39 7.23
C PHE A 73 9.49 -2.88 7.05
N GLN A 74 9.22 -2.08 8.09
CA GLN A 74 9.39 -0.63 8.02
C GLN A 74 10.87 -0.29 7.76
N GLY A 75 11.13 0.40 6.65
CA GLY A 75 12.49 0.79 6.24
C GLY A 75 13.33 -0.30 5.57
N ALA A 76 12.82 -1.53 5.45
CA ALA A 76 13.43 -2.57 4.63
C ALA A 76 12.94 -2.48 3.16
N TYR A 77 13.62 -3.14 2.23
CA TYR A 77 13.28 -3.22 0.81
C TYR A 77 13.22 -4.68 0.37
N LEU A 78 12.32 -5.01 -0.56
CA LEU A 78 12.30 -6.35 -1.16
C LEU A 78 12.87 -6.27 -2.57
N GLU A 79 14.05 -6.84 -2.77
CA GLU A 79 14.80 -6.72 -4.03
C GLU A 79 14.31 -7.71 -5.08
N ARG A 80 14.48 -9.00 -4.78
CA ARG A 80 14.28 -10.09 -5.75
C ARG A 80 14.22 -11.43 -5.06
N PHE A 81 13.71 -12.41 -5.79
CA PHE A 81 13.88 -13.82 -5.46
C PHE A 81 15.07 -14.40 -6.24
N GLU A 82 15.97 -15.05 -5.53
CA GLU A 82 17.09 -15.80 -6.09
C GLU A 82 16.81 -17.30 -6.07
N LYS A 83 17.58 -18.05 -6.88
CA LYS A 83 17.44 -19.51 -7.01
C LYS A 83 17.51 -20.19 -5.63
N GLY A 84 16.62 -21.15 -5.42
CA GLY A 84 16.44 -21.81 -4.12
C GLY A 84 15.49 -21.05 -3.17
N ILE A 85 14.67 -20.15 -3.72
CA ILE A 85 13.68 -19.30 -3.04
C ILE A 85 14.30 -18.53 -1.88
N ILE A 86 15.24 -17.66 -2.24
CA ILE A 86 15.86 -16.72 -1.30
C ILE A 86 15.30 -15.35 -1.62
N LEU A 87 14.53 -14.77 -0.71
CA LEU A 87 14.08 -13.39 -0.83
C LEU A 87 15.20 -12.47 -0.35
N ALA A 88 15.80 -11.73 -1.28
CA ALA A 88 16.78 -10.70 -0.97
C ALA A 88 16.07 -9.48 -0.36
N VAL A 89 16.47 -9.13 0.87
CA VAL A 89 15.93 -7.99 1.61
C VAL A 89 17.02 -6.95 1.80
N GLY A 90 16.81 -5.74 1.28
CA GLY A 90 17.72 -4.61 1.39
C GLY A 90 17.45 -3.74 2.62
N PHE A 91 18.49 -3.11 3.15
CA PHE A 91 18.41 -2.20 4.29
C PHE A 91 19.30 -0.98 4.07
N ASP A 92 18.76 0.21 4.38
CA ASP A 92 19.50 1.47 4.42
C ASP A 92 19.70 1.99 5.86
N ASP A 93 19.13 1.30 6.84
CA ASP A 93 19.07 1.74 8.23
C ASP A 93 19.25 0.54 9.19
N ILE A 94 20.05 0.72 10.24
CA ILE A 94 20.31 -0.32 11.24
C ILE A 94 19.03 -0.67 11.99
N ASP A 95 18.17 0.31 12.29
CA ASP A 95 16.93 0.07 13.01
C ASP A 95 16.00 -0.85 12.20
N ALA A 96 15.96 -0.68 10.88
CA ALA A 96 15.19 -1.54 9.99
C ALA A 96 15.73 -2.99 10.00
N LEU A 97 17.05 -3.16 9.96
CA LEU A 97 17.70 -4.48 10.03
C LEU A 97 17.42 -5.17 11.37
N GLU A 98 17.61 -4.47 12.49
CA GLU A 98 17.37 -4.99 13.84
C GLU A 98 15.91 -5.36 14.05
N ASN A 99 14.98 -4.56 13.51
CA ASN A 99 13.55 -4.85 13.58
C ASN A 99 13.20 -6.17 12.85
N VAL A 100 13.68 -6.36 11.63
CA VAL A 100 13.43 -7.61 10.87
C VAL A 100 14.13 -8.80 11.53
N TRP A 101 15.35 -8.62 12.05
CA TRP A 101 16.07 -9.66 12.78
C TRP A 101 15.35 -10.07 14.08
N LYS A 102 14.79 -9.11 14.82
CA LYS A 102 13.97 -9.37 16.00
C LYS A 102 12.72 -10.17 15.64
N LEU A 103 12.04 -9.84 14.54
CA LEU A 103 10.90 -10.63 14.05
C LEU A 103 11.29 -12.06 13.71
N HIS A 104 12.51 -12.28 13.20
CA HIS A 104 13.04 -13.62 12.97
C HIS A 104 13.25 -14.38 14.29
N LYS A 105 13.93 -13.77 15.26
CA LYS A 105 14.18 -14.39 16.58
C LYS A 105 12.90 -14.68 17.37
N ASP A 106 11.87 -13.84 17.21
CA ASP A 106 10.55 -14.00 17.84
C ASP A 106 9.63 -14.98 17.08
N GLU A 107 10.09 -15.65 16.01
CA GLU A 107 9.31 -16.53 15.11
C GLU A 107 8.11 -15.84 14.42
N LYS A 108 8.01 -14.50 14.52
CA LYS A 108 6.95 -13.70 13.88
C LYS A 108 7.15 -13.56 12.38
N LEU A 109 8.41 -13.56 11.93
CA LEU A 109 8.76 -13.46 10.51
C LEU A 109 8.16 -14.62 9.70
N GLN A 110 8.14 -15.83 10.27
CA GLN A 110 7.59 -17.00 9.60
C GLN A 110 6.11 -16.81 9.27
N ARG A 111 5.30 -16.42 10.26
CA ARG A 111 3.86 -16.16 10.04
C ARG A 111 3.63 -15.01 9.07
N ALA A 112 4.43 -13.94 9.19
CA ALA A 112 4.33 -12.77 8.33
C ALA A 112 4.50 -13.12 6.85
N LEU A 113 5.56 -13.85 6.53
CA LEU A 113 5.88 -14.23 5.16
C LEU A 113 5.04 -15.40 4.68
N GLN A 114 4.63 -16.35 5.54
CA GLN A 114 3.64 -17.37 5.19
C GLN A 114 2.37 -16.74 4.59
N ASP A 115 1.79 -15.75 5.25
CA ASP A 115 0.55 -15.09 4.79
C ASP A 115 0.73 -14.34 3.46
N VAL A 116 1.92 -13.78 3.23
CA VAL A 116 2.21 -12.97 2.03
C VAL A 116 2.60 -13.84 0.84
N LEU A 117 3.34 -14.92 1.10
CA LEU A 117 3.90 -15.80 0.09
C LEU A 117 2.93 -16.93 -0.31
N MET A 118 2.09 -17.42 0.61
CA MET A 118 1.08 -18.46 0.34
C MET A 118 -0.33 -17.86 0.28
N THR A 119 -0.67 -17.28 -0.88
CA THR A 119 -2.04 -16.82 -1.11
C THR A 119 -2.93 -17.97 -1.63
N PRO A 120 -4.27 -17.88 -1.47
CA PRO A 120 -5.19 -18.89 -2.01
C PRO A 120 -5.03 -19.12 -3.52
N SER A 121 -4.67 -18.08 -4.29
CA SER A 121 -4.41 -18.21 -5.72
C SER A 121 -3.15 -19.01 -6.01
N ILE A 122 -2.10 -18.86 -5.20
CA ILE A 122 -0.85 -19.62 -5.33
C ILE A 122 -1.10 -21.10 -5.00
N LEU A 123 -1.77 -21.38 -3.87
CA LEU A 123 -2.15 -22.75 -3.50
C LEU A 123 -2.93 -23.46 -4.61
N LYS A 124 -3.92 -22.77 -5.19
CA LYS A 124 -4.70 -23.28 -6.33
C LYS A 124 -3.83 -23.54 -7.56
N SER A 125 -2.91 -22.64 -7.90
CA SER A 125 -2.00 -22.82 -9.06
C SER A 125 -1.04 -24.00 -8.88
N LEU A 126 -0.74 -24.36 -7.63
CA LEU A 126 0.13 -25.47 -7.28
C LEU A 126 -0.62 -26.80 -7.09
N GLY A 127 -1.96 -26.81 -7.19
CA GLY A 127 -2.78 -27.98 -6.89
C GLY A 127 -2.62 -28.46 -5.45
N ALA A 128 -2.40 -27.52 -4.52
CA ALA A 128 -2.17 -27.80 -3.12
C ALA A 128 -3.30 -27.20 -2.26
N THR A 129 -3.78 -27.97 -1.28
CA THR A 129 -4.75 -27.50 -0.29
C THR A 129 -4.07 -26.70 0.82
N ASN A 130 -2.82 -27.03 1.14
CA ASN A 130 -2.02 -26.33 2.12
C ASN A 130 -0.53 -26.50 1.84
N ILE A 131 0.26 -25.45 2.06
CA ILE A 131 1.73 -25.48 2.05
C ILE A 131 2.20 -24.68 3.26
N THR A 132 3.02 -25.32 4.10
CA THR A 132 3.69 -24.68 5.23
C THR A 132 5.12 -24.37 4.84
N LEU A 133 5.48 -23.09 4.89
CA LEU A 133 6.83 -22.61 4.63
C LEU A 133 7.66 -22.60 5.92
N TRP A 134 8.91 -23.03 5.79
CA TRP A 134 9.97 -22.76 6.74
C TRP A 134 10.77 -21.55 6.26
N ILE A 135 10.92 -20.56 7.14
CA ILE A 135 11.52 -19.26 6.83
C ILE A 135 12.66 -19.00 7.79
N LYS A 136 13.85 -18.68 7.27
CA LYS A 136 15.05 -18.46 8.09
C LYS A 136 15.91 -17.33 7.55
N MET A 137 16.49 -16.55 8.46
CA MET A 137 17.59 -15.64 8.17
C MET A 137 18.88 -16.20 8.76
N MET A 138 20.01 -15.91 8.13
CA MET A 138 21.30 -16.41 8.59
C MET A 138 22.06 -15.33 9.40
N GLU A 139 22.66 -15.75 10.52
CA GLU A 139 23.30 -14.83 11.46
C GLU A 139 24.59 -14.20 10.90
N ASP A 140 25.32 -14.94 10.07
CA ASP A 140 26.49 -14.43 9.34
C ASP A 140 26.11 -13.31 8.36
N GLU A 141 25.04 -13.49 7.58
CA GLU A 141 24.55 -12.44 6.68
C GLU A 141 24.07 -11.21 7.44
N TYR A 142 23.31 -11.41 8.50
CA TYR A 142 22.86 -10.34 9.39
C TYR A 142 24.06 -9.57 9.96
N THR A 143 25.07 -10.27 10.48
CA THR A 143 26.27 -9.65 11.07
C THR A 143 27.05 -8.87 10.02
N ASN A 144 27.20 -9.42 8.81
CA ASN A 144 27.87 -8.74 7.70
C ASN A 144 27.13 -7.48 7.28
N CYS A 145 25.80 -7.56 7.07
CA CYS A 145 24.97 -6.41 6.74
C CYS A 145 25.03 -5.33 7.84
N LYS A 146 24.96 -5.72 9.11
CA LYS A 146 25.09 -4.79 10.24
C LYS A 146 26.44 -4.07 10.24
N ASN A 147 27.53 -4.80 10.01
CA ASN A 147 28.87 -4.21 9.93
C ASN A 147 29.00 -3.24 8.74
N GLU A 148 28.43 -3.58 7.58
CA GLU A 148 28.39 -2.70 6.41
C GLU A 148 27.65 -1.40 6.71
N LEU A 149 26.47 -1.49 7.33
CA LEU A 149 25.67 -0.33 7.72
C LEU A 149 26.40 0.55 8.76
N LEU A 150 27.14 -0.05 9.70
CA LEU A 150 27.95 0.68 10.68
C LEU A 150 29.19 1.34 10.06
N CYS A 151 29.80 0.70 9.06
CA CYS A 151 30.99 1.20 8.38
C CYS A 151 30.67 2.20 7.25
N ARG A 152 29.43 2.25 6.77
CA ARG A 152 28.98 3.21 5.75
C ARG A 152 29.07 4.63 6.28
N LYS A 153 29.96 5.43 5.68
CA LYS A 153 29.72 6.88 5.59
C LYS A 153 28.54 7.05 4.64
N MET A 154 27.34 7.30 5.16
CA MET A 154 26.12 7.44 4.34
C MET A 154 26.30 8.55 3.28
N GLY A 155 26.80 8.18 2.12
CA GLY A 155 26.81 8.99 0.91
C GLY A 155 25.56 8.67 0.10
N LYS A 156 25.04 9.67 -0.62
CA LYS A 156 23.92 9.49 -1.55
C LYS A 156 24.30 8.45 -2.61
N VAL A 157 23.49 7.41 -2.78
CA VAL A 157 23.66 6.41 -3.84
C VAL A 157 23.03 6.93 -5.11
N ASN A 158 23.74 6.78 -6.25
CA ASN A 158 23.15 7.13 -7.53
C ASN A 158 22.04 6.12 -7.88
N VAL A 159 20.81 6.60 -8.03
CA VAL A 159 19.67 5.73 -8.35
C VAL A 159 19.87 4.92 -9.63
N THR A 160 20.64 5.43 -10.60
CA THR A 160 20.91 4.70 -11.85
C THR A 160 21.75 3.42 -11.66
N SER A 161 22.40 3.24 -10.49
CA SER A 161 23.08 1.98 -10.16
C SER A 161 22.18 0.95 -9.49
N LEU A 162 20.91 1.28 -9.22
CA LEU A 162 19.91 0.39 -8.62
C LEU A 162 18.77 0.11 -9.61
N PRO A 163 18.82 -1.02 -10.35
CA PRO A 163 17.79 -1.35 -11.34
C PRO A 163 16.38 -1.45 -10.76
N SER A 164 16.23 -1.91 -9.51
CA SER A 164 14.96 -2.00 -8.80
C SER A 164 14.32 -0.63 -8.63
N ASP A 165 15.06 0.36 -8.11
CA ASP A 165 14.58 1.74 -7.97
C ASP A 165 14.27 2.40 -9.31
N VAL A 166 15.09 2.17 -10.35
CA VAL A 166 14.83 2.70 -11.70
C VAL A 166 13.50 2.19 -12.23
N GLU A 167 13.21 0.89 -12.10
CA GLU A 167 11.94 0.31 -12.54
C GLU A 167 10.74 0.88 -11.77
N VAL A 168 10.89 1.04 -10.45
CA VAL A 168 9.88 1.68 -9.60
C VAL A 168 9.64 3.12 -10.05
N LEU A 169 10.69 3.91 -10.31
CA LEU A 169 10.59 5.29 -10.78
C LEU A 169 9.95 5.39 -12.16
N LYS A 170 10.22 4.46 -13.08
CA LYS A 170 9.54 4.38 -14.38
C LYS A 170 8.05 4.12 -14.22
N ARG A 171 7.68 3.20 -13.32
CA ARG A 171 6.27 2.93 -12.98
C ARG A 171 5.58 4.15 -12.38
N LEU A 172 6.24 4.84 -11.45
CA LEU A 172 5.75 6.07 -10.83
C LEU A 172 5.57 7.17 -11.89
N LYS A 173 6.56 7.37 -12.77
CA LYS A 173 6.50 8.38 -13.84
C LYS A 173 5.33 8.15 -14.79
N LYS A 174 5.07 6.90 -15.18
CA LYS A 174 3.92 6.54 -16.01
C LYS A 174 2.58 6.87 -15.32
N TYR A 175 2.51 6.73 -14.00
CA TYR A 175 1.31 7.06 -13.23
C TYR A 175 1.15 8.57 -13.00
N GLN A 176 2.24 9.34 -13.00
CA GLN A 176 2.23 10.80 -12.80
C GLN A 176 1.24 11.50 -13.73
N GLU A 177 1.36 11.28 -15.05
CA GLU A 177 0.48 11.92 -16.05
C GLU A 177 -1.00 11.55 -15.83
N LYS A 178 -1.26 10.30 -15.44
CA LYS A 178 -2.60 9.82 -15.13
C LYS A 178 -3.15 10.52 -13.88
N LEU A 179 -2.34 10.65 -12.83
CA LEU A 179 -2.76 11.30 -11.59
C LEU A 179 -3.03 12.79 -11.80
N SER A 180 -2.17 13.52 -12.51
CA SER A 180 -2.38 14.94 -12.81
C SER A 180 -3.69 15.16 -13.57
N LYS A 181 -4.02 14.29 -14.53
CA LYS A 181 -5.31 14.33 -15.24
C LYS A 181 -6.48 14.03 -14.30
N HIS A 182 -6.38 12.97 -13.51
CA HIS A 182 -7.42 12.62 -12.53
C HIS A 182 -7.66 13.73 -11.50
N ALA A 183 -6.61 14.42 -11.07
CA ALA A 183 -6.68 15.53 -10.14
C ALA A 183 -7.49 16.69 -10.75
N GLN A 184 -7.27 17.02 -12.03
CA GLN A 184 -8.07 18.00 -12.75
C GLN A 184 -9.55 17.57 -12.86
N ASP A 185 -9.82 16.32 -13.26
CA ASP A 185 -11.18 15.79 -13.37
C ASP A 185 -11.92 15.82 -12.01
N ILE A 186 -11.20 15.63 -10.91
CA ILE A 186 -11.73 15.67 -9.54
C ILE A 186 -12.03 17.11 -9.09
N SER A 187 -11.20 18.08 -9.49
CA SER A 187 -11.47 19.50 -9.27
C SER A 187 -12.75 19.97 -9.99
N ASP A 188 -12.94 19.52 -11.23
CA ASP A 188 -14.16 19.79 -11.99
C ASP A 188 -15.39 19.11 -11.34
N THR A 189 -15.19 17.92 -10.77
CA THR A 189 -16.22 17.19 -10.02
C THR A 189 -16.61 17.92 -8.73
N GLU A 190 -15.64 18.46 -7.98
CA GLU A 190 -15.91 19.30 -6.80
C GLU A 190 -16.78 20.51 -7.17
N SER A 191 -16.38 21.21 -8.24
CA SER A 191 -17.13 22.35 -8.77
C SER A 191 -18.56 21.95 -9.14
N SER A 192 -18.75 20.80 -9.77
CA SER A 192 -20.09 20.29 -10.12
C SER A 192 -20.95 20.01 -8.88
N VAL A 193 -20.37 19.41 -7.84
CA VAL A 193 -21.05 19.15 -6.56
C VAL A 193 -21.44 20.47 -5.89
N GLU A 194 -20.54 21.46 -5.90
CA GLU A 194 -20.82 22.79 -5.36
C GLU A 194 -22.04 23.44 -6.04
N HIS A 195 -22.08 23.43 -7.38
CA HIS A 195 -23.19 24.02 -8.14
C HIS A 195 -24.53 23.33 -7.84
N ARG A 196 -24.51 22.04 -7.46
CA ARG A 196 -25.70 21.24 -7.13
C ARG A 196 -26.00 21.17 -5.63
N LEU A 197 -25.23 21.88 -4.79
CA LEU A 197 -25.34 21.78 -3.33
C LEU A 197 -26.75 22.14 -2.85
N GLY A 198 -27.39 23.18 -3.39
CA GLY A 198 -28.75 23.56 -3.01
C GLY A 198 -29.79 22.47 -3.29
N GLU A 199 -29.71 21.83 -4.46
CA GLU A 199 -30.59 20.71 -4.84
C GLU A 199 -30.34 19.49 -3.95
N PHE A 200 -29.08 19.20 -3.65
CA PHE A 200 -28.68 18.13 -2.73
C PHE A 200 -29.29 18.34 -1.33
N LEU A 201 -29.14 19.53 -0.75
CA LEU A 201 -29.66 19.84 0.59
C LEU A 201 -31.19 19.75 0.66
N LEU A 202 -31.88 20.26 -0.36
CA LEU A 202 -33.34 20.18 -0.45
C LEU A 202 -33.82 18.73 -0.58
N THR A 203 -33.14 17.93 -1.40
CA THR A 203 -33.46 16.51 -1.58
C THR A 203 -33.20 15.72 -0.30
N MET A 204 -32.07 15.96 0.37
CA MET A 204 -31.77 15.35 1.67
C MET A 204 -32.87 15.63 2.69
N LYS A 205 -33.29 16.89 2.82
CA LYS A 205 -34.33 17.30 3.77
C LYS A 205 -35.67 16.60 3.54
N GLN A 206 -36.01 16.26 2.30
CA GLN A 206 -37.25 15.54 1.94
C GLN A 206 -37.20 14.03 2.24
N ILE A 207 -36.00 13.47 2.43
CA ILE A 207 -35.83 12.04 2.67
C ILE A 207 -35.49 11.73 4.13
N LEU A 208 -34.98 12.71 4.87
CA LEU A 208 -34.65 12.57 6.28
C LEU A 208 -35.94 12.40 7.13
N PRO A 209 -35.92 11.49 8.12
CA PRO A 209 -36.94 11.45 9.15
C PRO A 209 -37.02 12.76 9.95
N THR A 210 -38.19 13.09 10.49
CA THR A 210 -38.46 14.37 11.18
C THR A 210 -37.70 14.55 12.50
N ASP A 211 -37.25 13.47 13.10
CA ASP A 211 -36.49 13.41 14.35
C ASP A 211 -34.96 13.53 14.15
N VAL A 212 -34.48 13.50 12.90
CA VAL A 212 -33.05 13.62 12.62
C VAL A 212 -32.60 15.07 12.70
N THR A 213 -31.77 15.35 13.70
CA THR A 213 -31.16 16.67 13.93
C THR A 213 -29.74 16.79 13.37
N SER A 214 -29.07 15.66 13.14
CA SER A 214 -27.70 15.63 12.58
C SER A 214 -27.40 14.31 11.87
N ILE A 215 -26.68 14.39 10.75
CA ILE A 215 -26.09 13.22 10.08
C ILE A 215 -24.67 13.04 10.61
N LYS A 216 -24.47 12.00 11.42
CA LYS A 216 -23.22 11.78 12.16
C LYS A 216 -22.19 10.99 11.37
N THR A 217 -22.62 10.19 10.41
CA THR A 217 -21.71 9.31 9.64
C THR A 217 -22.07 9.24 8.16
N LEU A 218 -21.10 8.86 7.32
CA LEU A 218 -21.37 8.58 5.90
C LEU A 218 -22.33 7.39 5.73
N LYS A 219 -22.26 6.41 6.63
CA LYS A 219 -23.17 5.26 6.65
C LYS A 219 -24.62 5.65 6.88
N GLU A 220 -24.88 6.63 7.75
CA GLU A 220 -26.24 7.17 7.94
C GLU A 220 -26.76 7.80 6.64
N PHE A 221 -25.95 8.65 5.99
CA PHE A 221 -26.28 9.22 4.68
C PHE A 221 -26.59 8.12 3.64
N GLU A 222 -25.70 7.14 3.49
CA GLU A 222 -25.86 6.03 2.55
C GLU A 222 -27.13 5.21 2.86
N THR A 223 -27.49 5.07 4.13
CA THR A 223 -28.72 4.37 4.56
C THR A 223 -29.96 5.15 4.16
N TYR A 224 -30.01 6.46 4.46
CA TYR A 224 -31.15 7.30 4.08
C TYR A 224 -31.32 7.36 2.55
N HIS A 225 -30.22 7.51 1.82
CA HIS A 225 -30.23 7.48 0.34
C HIS A 225 -30.76 6.15 -0.19
N LYS A 226 -30.30 5.02 0.35
CA LYS A 226 -30.79 3.69 -0.05
C LYS A 226 -32.27 3.49 0.20
N VAL A 227 -32.79 3.92 1.37
CA VAL A 227 -34.22 3.85 1.71
C VAL A 227 -35.04 4.73 0.75
N ALA A 228 -34.59 5.96 0.49
CA ALA A 228 -35.26 6.87 -0.44
C ALA A 228 -35.33 6.30 -1.87
N LYS A 229 -34.25 5.64 -2.32
CA LYS A 229 -34.17 4.98 -3.62
C LYS A 229 -35.13 3.79 -3.72
N GLY A 230 -35.24 2.99 -2.67
CA GLY A 230 -36.21 1.88 -2.58
C GLY A 230 -37.68 2.37 -2.60
N ALA A 231 -37.92 3.59 -2.15
CA ALA A 231 -39.23 4.24 -2.20
C ALA A 231 -39.51 5.02 -3.51
N ASN A 232 -38.67 4.87 -4.54
CA ASN A 232 -38.79 5.56 -5.83
C ASN A 232 -38.85 7.11 -5.73
N LYS A 233 -38.21 7.69 -4.71
CA LYS A 233 -38.06 9.16 -4.62
C LYS A 233 -37.06 9.66 -5.66
N LYS A 234 -37.19 10.93 -6.08
CA LYS A 234 -36.21 11.59 -6.97
C LYS A 234 -34.92 11.84 -6.18
N THR A 235 -33.86 11.09 -6.46
CA THR A 235 -32.58 11.14 -5.71
C THR A 235 -31.37 11.53 -6.57
N ALA A 236 -31.57 12.11 -7.76
CA ALA A 236 -30.49 12.35 -8.73
C ALA A 236 -29.28 13.12 -8.16
N SER A 237 -29.53 14.17 -7.35
CA SER A 237 -28.48 14.94 -6.67
C SER A 237 -27.74 14.12 -5.60
N LEU A 238 -28.44 13.22 -4.90
CA LEU A 238 -27.85 12.31 -3.91
C LEU A 238 -27.04 11.19 -4.59
N ASP A 239 -27.55 10.66 -5.71
CA ASP A 239 -26.85 9.67 -6.52
C ASP A 239 -25.53 10.26 -7.06
N ALA A 240 -25.54 11.52 -7.52
CA ALA A 240 -24.31 12.21 -7.92
C ALA A 240 -23.31 12.32 -6.76
N PHE A 241 -23.76 12.76 -5.58
CA PHE A 241 -22.90 12.85 -4.40
C PHE A 241 -22.32 11.49 -3.97
N ALA A 242 -23.15 10.45 -3.91
CA ALA A 242 -22.72 9.09 -3.55
C ALA A 242 -21.73 8.52 -4.58
N ASN A 243 -21.94 8.79 -5.87
CA ASN A 243 -21.02 8.41 -6.93
C ASN A 243 -19.66 9.11 -6.80
N THR A 244 -19.65 10.41 -6.46
CA THR A 244 -18.40 11.14 -6.19
C THR A 244 -17.64 10.54 -5.00
N LEU A 245 -18.31 10.20 -3.90
CA LEU A 245 -17.67 9.51 -2.77
C LEU A 245 -17.06 8.17 -3.19
N LYS A 246 -17.77 7.39 -4.01
CA LYS A 246 -17.26 6.12 -4.53
C LYS A 246 -16.04 6.31 -5.43
N GLN A 247 -16.07 7.32 -6.30
CA GLN A 247 -14.94 7.67 -7.17
C GLN A 247 -13.72 8.07 -6.32
N LEU A 248 -13.90 8.95 -5.33
CA LEU A 248 -12.81 9.37 -4.44
C LEU A 248 -12.20 8.19 -3.66
N ARG A 249 -13.02 7.29 -3.12
CA ARG A 249 -12.55 6.05 -2.47
C ARG A 249 -11.69 5.20 -3.42
N ALA A 250 -12.13 5.05 -4.66
CA ALA A 250 -11.38 4.31 -5.68
C ALA A 250 -10.07 5.01 -6.05
N THR A 251 -10.08 6.34 -6.20
CA THR A 251 -8.89 7.15 -6.48
C THR A 251 -7.85 7.00 -5.38
N PHE A 252 -8.21 7.12 -4.10
CA PHE A 252 -7.24 6.95 -3.01
C PHE A 252 -6.74 5.50 -2.86
N THR A 253 -7.56 4.51 -3.21
CA THR A 253 -7.09 3.12 -3.30
C THR A 253 -6.04 2.97 -4.41
N GLU A 254 -6.25 3.66 -5.54
CA GLU A 254 -5.31 3.65 -6.67
C GLU A 254 -4.02 4.43 -6.36
N ILE A 255 -4.11 5.59 -5.69
CA ILE A 255 -2.96 6.36 -5.22
C ILE A 255 -2.13 5.54 -4.23
N GLU A 256 -2.77 4.87 -3.27
CA GLU A 256 -2.06 3.98 -2.34
C GLU A 256 -1.30 2.88 -3.10
N ALA A 257 -1.97 2.20 -4.03
CA ALA A 257 -1.40 1.08 -4.78
C ALA A 257 -0.33 1.49 -5.79
N SER A 258 -0.47 2.66 -6.42
CA SER A 258 0.34 3.08 -7.57
C SER A 258 1.36 4.16 -7.23
N VAL A 259 1.25 4.80 -6.07
CA VAL A 259 2.16 5.84 -5.58
C VAL A 259 2.73 5.45 -4.22
N CYS A 260 1.91 5.37 -3.18
CA CYS A 260 2.41 5.15 -1.81
C CYS A 260 3.21 3.85 -1.68
N ASN A 261 2.65 2.73 -2.15
CA ASN A 261 3.28 1.42 -2.04
C ASN A 261 4.61 1.33 -2.83
N PRO A 262 4.70 1.77 -4.10
CA PRO A 262 5.98 1.84 -4.79
C PRO A 262 7.00 2.76 -4.12
N LEU A 263 6.59 3.90 -3.56
CA LEU A 263 7.51 4.80 -2.85
C LEU A 263 8.16 4.16 -1.61
N LEU A 264 7.51 3.18 -0.99
CA LEU A 264 8.09 2.41 0.13
C LEU A 264 9.24 1.49 -0.31
N GLN A 265 9.36 1.21 -1.61
CA GLN A 265 10.43 0.39 -2.19
C GLN A 265 11.63 1.19 -2.70
N ILE A 266 11.53 2.53 -2.76
CA ILE A 266 12.68 3.38 -3.11
C ILE A 266 13.63 3.48 -1.92
N HIS A 267 14.90 3.18 -2.17
CA HIS A 267 15.98 3.27 -1.21
C HIS A 267 16.12 4.69 -0.65
N LYS A 268 16.17 4.80 0.68
CA LYS A 268 16.38 6.05 1.42
C LYS A 268 17.69 6.71 1.00
N SER A 269 18.68 5.89 0.62
CA SER A 269 20.00 6.31 0.15
C SER A 269 19.98 7.01 -1.21
N CYS A 270 18.95 6.81 -2.03
CA CYS A 270 18.72 7.51 -3.29
C CYS A 270 18.00 8.86 -3.15
N GLU A 271 17.41 9.10 -1.99
CA GLU A 271 16.55 10.26 -1.74
C GLU A 271 17.29 11.40 -1.03
N ASN A 272 16.95 12.63 -1.39
CA ASN A 272 17.30 13.79 -0.57
C ASN A 272 16.30 13.95 0.60
N GLU A 273 16.56 14.91 1.48
CA GLU A 273 15.68 15.18 2.64
C GLU A 273 14.28 15.62 2.22
N LYS A 274 14.18 16.52 1.24
CA LYS A 274 12.91 16.99 0.68
C LYS A 274 12.04 15.84 0.16
N GLN A 275 12.62 14.91 -0.60
CA GLN A 275 11.95 13.73 -1.14
C GLN A 275 11.44 12.81 -0.03
N ARG A 276 12.21 12.62 1.04
CA ARG A 276 11.77 11.84 2.21
C ARG A 276 10.60 12.50 2.93
N GLU A 277 10.59 13.82 3.04
CA GLU A 277 9.46 14.56 3.61
C GLU A 277 8.22 14.48 2.72
N LEU A 278 8.37 14.68 1.41
CA LEU A 278 7.27 14.58 0.44
C LEU A 278 6.66 13.17 0.45
N LYS A 279 7.48 12.11 0.48
CA LYS A 279 7.01 10.72 0.61
C LYS A 279 6.12 10.54 1.84
N LYS A 280 6.55 11.07 2.98
CA LYS A 280 5.78 11.00 4.24
C LYS A 280 4.47 11.78 4.10
N LYS A 281 4.51 13.00 3.56
CA LYS A 281 3.32 13.85 3.34
C LYS A 281 2.30 13.13 2.46
N ILE A 282 2.69 12.63 1.29
CA ILE A 282 1.80 11.88 0.37
C ILE A 282 1.14 10.70 1.09
N SER A 283 1.92 9.94 1.86
CA SER A 283 1.41 8.77 2.60
C SER A 283 0.40 9.17 3.69
N ILE A 284 0.71 10.22 4.46
CA ILE A 284 -0.19 10.74 5.51
C ILE A 284 -1.48 11.28 4.89
N THR A 285 -1.39 12.14 3.88
CA THR A 285 -2.54 12.70 3.17
C THR A 285 -3.43 11.59 2.61
N CYS A 286 -2.85 10.56 2.00
CA CYS A 286 -3.61 9.41 1.48
C CYS A 286 -4.32 8.63 2.61
N ILE A 287 -3.64 8.33 3.72
CA ILE A 287 -4.21 7.61 4.87
C ILE A 287 -5.35 8.42 5.50
N GLU A 288 -5.15 9.72 5.72
CA GLU A 288 -6.14 10.61 6.33
C GLU A 288 -7.37 10.75 5.42
N ALA A 289 -7.18 10.91 4.11
CA ALA A 289 -8.28 10.98 3.16
C ALA A 289 -9.06 9.67 3.06
N GLN A 290 -8.37 8.52 3.05
CA GLN A 290 -9.03 7.22 3.12
C GLN A 290 -9.83 7.05 4.43
N ALA A 291 -9.29 7.49 5.56
CA ALA A 291 -9.99 7.46 6.85
C ALA A 291 -11.24 8.35 6.85
N LEU A 292 -11.13 9.56 6.28
CA LEU A 292 -12.23 10.50 6.10
C LEU A 292 -13.37 9.91 5.25
N LEU A 293 -13.04 9.06 4.26
CA LEU A 293 -14.02 8.47 3.35
C LEU A 293 -14.66 7.17 3.87
N LYS A 294 -14.27 6.67 5.05
CA LYS A 294 -14.86 5.45 5.62
C LYS A 294 -16.34 5.67 6.00
N PRO A 295 -17.22 4.66 5.80
CA PRO A 295 -18.63 4.78 6.16
C PRO A 295 -18.86 5.21 7.62
N GLU A 296 -18.01 4.74 8.55
CA GLU A 296 -18.12 4.97 9.98
C GLU A 296 -17.45 6.27 10.47
N VAL A 297 -16.93 7.11 9.57
CA VAL A 297 -16.29 8.38 9.96
C VAL A 297 -17.25 9.25 10.78
N ASP A 298 -16.75 9.83 11.87
CA ASP A 298 -17.49 10.81 12.66
C ASP A 298 -17.46 12.17 11.96
N LEU A 299 -18.59 12.53 11.36
CA LEU A 299 -18.79 13.79 10.63
C LEU A 299 -18.94 15.00 11.55
N THR A 300 -19.11 14.83 12.86
CA THR A 300 -19.34 15.97 13.78
C THR A 300 -18.11 16.88 13.92
N GLN A 301 -16.92 16.31 13.72
CA GLN A 301 -15.63 17.01 13.78
C GLN A 301 -15.10 17.44 12.40
N VAL A 302 -15.73 16.95 11.32
CA VAL A 302 -15.28 17.25 9.96
C VAL A 302 -15.72 18.65 9.57
N THR A 303 -14.76 19.49 9.22
CA THR A 303 -15.02 20.90 8.89
C THR A 303 -14.17 21.35 7.71
N HIS A 304 -14.78 22.11 6.79
CA HIS A 304 -14.09 22.79 5.71
C HIS A 304 -14.48 24.28 5.73
N LYS A 305 -13.49 25.16 5.86
CA LYS A 305 -13.69 26.60 6.13
C LYS A 305 -14.61 27.29 5.12
N ASP A 306 -14.44 26.97 3.84
CA ASP A 306 -15.21 27.63 2.77
C ASP A 306 -16.59 27.00 2.55
N TRP A 307 -16.70 25.68 2.67
CA TRP A 307 -17.96 24.96 2.43
C TRP A 307 -18.98 25.13 3.55
N GLN A 308 -18.54 25.31 4.81
CA GLN A 308 -19.46 25.58 5.92
C GLN A 308 -20.26 26.87 5.73
N LYS A 309 -19.64 27.89 5.14
CA LYS A 309 -20.29 29.18 4.87
C LYS A 309 -21.33 29.11 3.75
N LYS A 310 -21.30 28.06 2.93
CA LYS A 310 -22.24 27.83 1.82
C LYS A 310 -23.59 27.26 2.28
N VAL A 311 -23.72 26.90 3.56
CA VAL A 311 -24.96 26.38 4.16
C VAL A 311 -25.48 27.32 5.23
N LEU A 312 -26.81 27.48 5.25
CA LEU A 312 -27.51 28.30 6.23
C LEU A 312 -27.18 27.85 7.66
N GLN A 313 -26.96 28.80 8.57
CA GLN A 313 -26.57 28.52 9.96
C GLN A 313 -27.49 27.50 10.66
N ARG A 314 -28.80 27.57 10.43
CA ARG A 314 -29.81 26.64 10.97
C ARG A 314 -29.73 25.21 10.41
N GLU A 315 -29.09 25.02 9.25
CA GLU A 315 -28.93 23.72 8.58
C GLU A 315 -27.49 23.18 8.74
N GLN A 316 -26.59 23.98 9.32
CA GLN A 316 -25.21 23.56 9.57
C GLN A 316 -25.17 22.39 10.53
N GLU A 317 -25.92 22.37 11.64
CA GLU A 317 -25.93 21.24 12.58
C GLU A 317 -26.35 19.91 11.91
N LEU A 318 -27.24 19.99 10.92
CA LEU A 318 -27.75 18.83 10.20
C LEU A 318 -26.71 18.25 9.24
N TYR A 319 -25.96 19.11 8.54
CA TYR A 319 -25.13 18.73 7.39
C TYR A 319 -23.61 18.97 7.56
N ARG A 320 -23.17 19.51 8.71
CA ARG A 320 -21.85 20.14 8.94
C ARG A 320 -20.66 19.39 8.36
N GLY A 321 -20.58 18.09 8.60
CA GLY A 321 -19.49 17.26 8.11
C GLY A 321 -19.75 16.65 6.74
N LEU A 322 -21.00 16.28 6.45
CA LEU A 322 -21.36 15.58 5.20
C LEU A 322 -20.95 16.39 3.97
N ILE A 323 -21.30 17.68 3.94
CA ILE A 323 -20.96 18.58 2.81
C ILE A 323 -19.46 18.85 2.70
N CYS A 324 -18.70 18.64 3.78
CA CYS A 324 -17.26 18.93 3.83
C CYS A 324 -16.41 17.75 3.37
N VAL A 325 -16.96 16.52 3.30
CA VAL A 325 -16.18 15.31 2.98
C VAL A 325 -15.59 15.38 1.57
N ILE A 326 -16.42 15.68 0.56
CA ILE A 326 -15.98 15.74 -0.84
C ILE A 326 -14.86 16.78 -1.05
N PRO A 327 -15.02 18.06 -0.68
CA PRO A 327 -13.98 19.06 -0.94
C PRO A 327 -12.67 18.80 -0.18
N LEU A 328 -12.73 18.27 1.04
CA LEU A 328 -11.53 17.84 1.77
C LEU A 328 -10.81 16.70 1.04
N ALA A 329 -11.55 15.71 0.57
CA ALA A 329 -10.99 14.60 -0.19
C ALA A 329 -10.45 15.05 -1.56
N CYS A 330 -11.13 15.97 -2.27
CA CYS A 330 -10.63 16.56 -3.51
C CYS A 330 -9.33 17.33 -3.30
N SER A 331 -9.27 18.17 -2.25
CA SER A 331 -8.06 18.91 -1.86
C SER A 331 -6.90 17.97 -1.57
N ALA A 332 -7.16 16.85 -0.87
CA ALA A 332 -6.15 15.84 -0.59
C ALA A 332 -5.64 15.15 -1.86
N VAL A 333 -6.48 14.92 -2.89
CA VAL A 333 -6.01 14.40 -4.18
C VAL A 333 -5.08 15.40 -4.87
N MET A 334 -5.45 16.68 -4.88
CA MET A 334 -4.62 17.74 -5.46
C MET A 334 -3.26 17.85 -4.74
N GLU A 335 -3.26 17.79 -3.41
CA GLU A 335 -2.05 17.80 -2.60
C GLU A 335 -1.17 16.57 -2.87
N CYS A 336 -1.77 15.37 -2.96
CA CYS A 336 -1.05 14.16 -3.35
C CYS A 336 -0.42 14.31 -4.74
N SER A 337 -1.17 14.83 -5.73
CA SER A 337 -0.65 15.06 -7.09
C SER A 337 0.53 16.03 -7.09
N PHE A 338 0.38 17.19 -6.43
CA PHE A 338 1.42 18.20 -6.38
C PHE A 338 2.69 17.71 -5.68
N ASN A 339 2.55 17.10 -4.50
CA ASN A 339 3.69 16.55 -3.76
C ASN A 339 4.37 15.41 -4.53
N PHE A 340 3.59 14.61 -5.27
CA PHE A 340 4.12 13.53 -6.10
C PHE A 340 4.90 14.08 -7.30
N ASP A 341 4.40 15.14 -7.94
CA ASP A 341 5.11 15.83 -9.01
C ASP A 341 6.45 16.36 -8.50
N GLU A 342 6.45 17.07 -7.37
CA GLU A 342 7.67 17.58 -6.76
C GLU A 342 8.66 16.48 -6.39
N TYR A 343 8.18 15.34 -5.87
CA TYR A 343 9.03 14.22 -5.48
C TYR A 343 9.84 13.67 -6.67
N LEU A 344 9.22 13.59 -7.85
CA LEU A 344 9.83 13.03 -9.05
C LEU A 344 10.79 14.00 -9.76
N LEU A 345 10.64 15.31 -9.58
CA LEU A 345 11.48 16.34 -10.22
C LEU A 345 12.96 16.25 -9.83
N ASP A 346 13.25 15.83 -8.60
CA ASP A 346 14.60 15.81 -8.06
C ASP A 346 15.44 14.58 -8.52
N PHE A 347 14.84 13.64 -9.26
CA PHE A 347 15.57 12.53 -9.86
C PHE A 347 16.16 12.88 -11.24
N PRO A 348 17.33 12.33 -11.60
CA PRO A 348 17.95 12.57 -12.91
C PRO A 348 17.03 12.15 -14.06
N SER A 349 16.92 12.99 -15.10
CA SER A 349 16.07 12.72 -16.27
C SER A 349 16.42 11.42 -17.02
N GLN A 350 17.67 10.94 -16.86
CA GLN A 350 18.16 9.68 -17.43
C GLN A 350 17.44 8.45 -16.87
N VAL A 351 16.85 8.53 -15.67
CA VAL A 351 16.09 7.45 -15.05
C VAL A 351 14.82 7.12 -15.85
N TYR A 352 14.27 8.11 -16.54
CA TYR A 352 12.98 8.01 -17.24
C TYR A 352 13.12 7.69 -18.73
N LYS A 353 14.35 7.52 -19.23
CA LYS A 353 14.64 7.01 -20.58
C LYS A 353 14.63 5.49 -20.56
#